data_AF-A0A7C2WQ09-F1
#
_entry.id   AF-A0A7C2WQ09-F1
#
_cell.length_a   1.000
_cell.length_b   1.000
_cell.length_c   1.000
_cell.angle_alpha   90.00
_cell.angle_beta   90.00
_cell.angle_gamma   90.00
#
_symmetry.space_group_name_H-M   'P 1'
#
loop_
_entity.id
_entity.type
_entity.pdbx_description
1 polymer ?
#
loop_
_entity_poly.entity_id
_entity_poly.type
_entity_poly.pdbx_seq_one_letter_code
_entity_poly.pdbx_strand_id
1 'polypeptide(L)'
;GRFNRELSEGEEKVIVKSLAKRPEHRFENLKELNEAYQAALAGRRLPEFDLPPPPATMSMPRREAPSRLDTQIVAPELPRRRFPWWIVPVLLVVVIGVGALTLPSVLGSSGDGSPTSNPATPVPAAETKIVIIGGNPVKTPTSPLATDTPISPITSDACPGITLHPPAIEGNYVKWIVDNGRDDTVEILDVQLMAWPAGNGGLEEVWLNNTLIWEGEYEEEGIFRWLEGAELVIAPETPIVLGFKFHWAAGLMGYEMSIAFDAGCAFEGKW
;
A
#
# COMPACT_ATOMS: atom_id res chain seq x y z
N GLY A 1 30.61 16.79 -6.67
CA GLY A 1 31.10 15.54 -6.07
C GLY A 1 29.91 14.64 -5.87
N ARG A 2 30.04 13.34 -6.13
CA ARG A 2 28.93 12.38 -6.01
C ARG A 2 28.53 12.22 -4.54
N PHE A 3 27.22 12.31 -4.27
CA PHE A 3 26.59 12.16 -2.97
C PHE A 3 26.52 10.69 -2.56
N ASN A 4 26.22 9.79 -3.51
CA ASN A 4 26.26 8.35 -3.30
C ASN A 4 27.00 7.68 -4.45
N ARG A 5 27.95 6.78 -4.15
CA ARG A 5 28.73 6.06 -5.17
C ARG A 5 27.97 4.89 -5.79
N GLU A 6 26.95 4.39 -5.12
CA GLU A 6 26.14 3.26 -5.56
C GLU A 6 25.06 3.67 -6.57
N LEU A 7 24.65 4.93 -6.55
CA LEU A 7 23.70 5.48 -7.52
C LEU A 7 24.40 5.88 -8.81
N SER A 8 23.70 5.68 -9.93
CA SER A 8 24.12 6.25 -11.20
C SER A 8 24.06 7.78 -11.13
N GLU A 9 24.89 8.45 -11.94
CA GLU A 9 24.90 9.92 -11.99
C GLU A 9 23.55 10.50 -12.45
N GLY A 10 22.80 9.77 -13.27
CA GLY A 10 21.47 10.16 -13.71
C GLY A 10 20.48 10.20 -12.55
N GLU A 11 20.45 9.13 -11.73
CA GLU A 11 19.56 9.04 -10.57
C GLU A 11 19.88 10.11 -9.53
N GLU A 12 21.18 10.35 -9.27
CA GLU A 12 21.61 11.40 -8.35
C GLU A 12 21.13 12.79 -8.81
N LYS A 13 21.21 13.08 -10.11
CA LYS A 13 20.72 14.35 -10.69
C LYS A 13 19.20 14.50 -10.55
N VAL A 14 18.43 13.44 -10.76
CA VAL A 14 16.98 13.45 -10.56
C VAL A 14 16.65 13.75 -9.10
N ILE A 15 17.31 13.09 -8.15
CA ILE A 15 17.12 13.35 -6.72
C ILE A 15 17.46 14.81 -6.37
N VAL A 16 18.58 15.33 -6.87
CA VAL A 16 18.99 16.72 -6.60
C VAL A 16 17.98 17.73 -7.17
N LYS A 17 17.43 17.52 -8.38
CA LYS A 17 16.38 18.39 -8.94
C LYS A 17 15.10 18.32 -8.10
N SER A 18 14.66 17.13 -7.70
CA SER A 18 13.48 16.95 -6.83
C SER A 18 13.61 17.66 -5.48
N LEU A 19 14.83 17.73 -4.93
CA LEU A 19 15.13 18.37 -3.65
C LEU A 19 15.52 19.85 -3.76
N ALA A 20 15.40 20.47 -4.93
CA ALA A 20 15.76 21.86 -5.11
C ALA A 20 14.94 22.78 -4.17
N LYS A 21 15.59 23.80 -3.60
CA LYS A 21 14.93 24.71 -2.64
C LYS A 21 13.84 25.56 -3.29
N ARG A 22 14.05 25.96 -4.53
CA ARG A 22 13.11 26.78 -5.30
C ARG A 22 12.22 25.87 -6.15
N PRO A 23 10.90 26.10 -6.19
CA PRO A 23 9.99 25.27 -6.98
C PRO A 23 10.28 25.37 -8.48
N GLU A 24 10.79 26.49 -8.97
CA GLU A 24 11.20 26.65 -10.38
C GLU A 24 12.41 25.78 -10.79
N HIS A 25 13.09 25.17 -9.82
CA HIS A 25 14.20 24.24 -10.04
C HIS A 25 13.80 22.78 -9.74
N ARG A 26 12.54 22.52 -9.41
CA ARG A 26 11.99 21.15 -9.28
C ARG A 26 11.38 20.72 -10.60
N PHE A 27 10.96 19.46 -10.67
CA PHE A 27 10.08 18.99 -11.73
C PHE A 27 8.73 19.72 -11.63
N GLU A 28 8.19 20.15 -12.76
CA GLU A 28 6.93 20.90 -12.83
C GLU A 28 5.74 20.04 -12.37
N ASN A 29 5.82 18.73 -12.63
CA ASN A 29 4.79 17.76 -12.27
C ASN A 29 5.37 16.34 -12.09
N LEU A 30 4.55 15.43 -11.56
CA LEU A 30 4.93 14.02 -11.32
C LEU A 30 5.29 13.27 -12.59
N LYS A 31 4.69 13.64 -13.74
CA LYS A 31 4.98 13.01 -15.03
C LYS A 31 6.41 13.30 -15.47
N GLU A 32 6.86 14.55 -15.38
CA GLU A 32 8.24 14.95 -15.70
C GLU A 32 9.26 14.24 -14.79
N LEU A 33 8.93 14.11 -13.50
CA LEU A 33 9.77 13.38 -12.54
C LEU A 33 9.90 11.90 -12.91
N ASN A 34 8.78 11.23 -13.24
CA ASN A 34 8.80 9.81 -13.62
C ASN A 34 9.56 9.59 -14.93
N GLU A 35 9.31 10.42 -15.95
CA GLU A 35 10.06 10.36 -17.22
C GLU A 35 11.56 10.54 -16.99
N ALA A 36 11.95 11.50 -16.14
CA ALA A 36 13.34 11.74 -15.83
C ALA A 36 13.99 10.58 -15.08
N TYR A 37 13.27 9.98 -14.14
CA TYR A 37 13.72 8.81 -13.39
C TYR A 37 13.89 7.58 -14.29
N GLN A 38 12.93 7.30 -15.18
CA GLN A 38 13.03 6.19 -16.14
C GLN A 38 14.19 6.40 -17.14
N ALA A 39 14.41 7.65 -17.58
CA ALA A 39 15.55 7.97 -18.43
C ALA A 39 16.89 7.74 -17.70
N ALA A 40 16.96 8.08 -16.41
CA ALA A 40 18.12 7.82 -15.58
C ALA A 40 18.40 6.31 -15.41
N LEU A 41 17.37 5.51 -15.14
CA LEU A 41 17.47 4.04 -15.07
C LEU A 41 17.96 3.44 -16.40
N ALA A 42 17.51 3.99 -17.52
CA ALA A 42 17.95 3.59 -18.86
C ALA A 42 19.36 4.09 -19.22
N GLY A 43 20.07 4.79 -18.31
CA GLY A 43 21.38 5.38 -18.56
C GLY A 43 21.39 6.50 -19.62
N ARG A 44 20.22 7.05 -19.96
CA ARG A 44 20.09 8.14 -20.94
C ARG A 44 20.47 9.46 -20.27
N ARG A 45 21.13 10.33 -21.02
CA ARG A 45 21.43 11.70 -20.56
C ARG A 45 20.14 12.52 -20.58
N LEU A 46 19.84 13.17 -19.46
CA LEU A 46 18.71 14.07 -19.34
C LEU A 46 19.11 15.44 -19.94
N PRO A 47 18.46 15.89 -21.03
CA PRO A 47 18.87 17.07 -21.78
C PRO A 47 18.82 18.37 -20.97
N GLU A 48 17.99 18.43 -19.92
CA GLU A 48 17.82 19.62 -19.09
C GLU A 48 18.94 19.85 -18.07
N PHE A 49 19.81 18.85 -17.85
CA PHE A 49 20.94 18.97 -16.94
C PHE A 49 22.24 19.41 -17.63
N ASP A 50 22.21 19.58 -18.96
CA ASP A 50 23.28 20.25 -19.73
C ASP A 50 23.08 21.77 -19.73
N LEU A 51 22.71 22.35 -18.58
CA LEU A 51 22.84 23.78 -18.41
C LEU A 51 24.33 24.12 -18.59
N PRO A 52 24.68 25.08 -19.46
CA PRO A 52 26.07 25.49 -19.62
C PRO A 52 26.62 25.85 -18.24
N PRO A 53 27.86 25.44 -17.93
CA PRO A 53 28.46 25.72 -16.63
C PRO A 53 28.27 27.20 -16.33
N PRO A 54 27.75 27.57 -15.13
CA PRO A 54 27.52 28.96 -14.82
C PRO A 54 28.81 29.73 -15.12
N PRO A 55 28.72 30.91 -15.77
CA PRO A 55 29.91 31.68 -16.15
C PRO A 55 30.76 31.81 -14.89
N ALA A 56 32.04 31.41 -14.99
CA ALA A 56 32.95 31.26 -13.86
C ALA A 56 32.79 32.43 -12.90
N THR A 57 31.99 32.23 -11.84
CA THR A 57 31.68 33.27 -10.88
C THR A 57 33.00 33.61 -10.22
N MET A 58 33.41 34.87 -10.37
CA MET A 58 34.59 35.45 -9.73
C MET A 58 34.71 34.87 -8.33
N SER A 59 35.84 34.20 -8.08
CA SER A 59 36.20 33.65 -6.78
C SER A 59 36.03 34.75 -5.73
N MET A 60 34.91 34.72 -5.00
CA MET A 60 34.74 35.60 -3.85
C MET A 60 35.87 35.26 -2.88
N PRO A 61 36.62 36.26 -2.38
CA PRO A 61 37.66 36.02 -1.40
C PRO A 61 37.01 35.27 -0.23
N ARG A 62 37.53 34.06 0.02
CA ARG A 62 37.12 33.18 1.10
C ARG A 62 37.28 33.95 2.41
N ARG A 63 36.20 34.57 2.87
CA ARG A 63 36.15 35.25 4.16
C ARG A 63 36.44 34.20 5.22
N GLU A 64 37.61 34.29 5.84
CA GLU A 64 37.98 33.46 6.97
C GLU A 64 36.85 33.56 8.00
N ALA A 65 36.21 32.42 8.27
CA ALA A 65 35.20 32.35 9.29
C ALA A 65 35.86 32.73 10.63
N PRO A 66 35.28 33.66 11.40
CA PRO A 66 35.80 33.95 12.73
C PRO A 66 35.81 32.65 13.54
N SER A 67 36.96 32.38 14.18
CA SER A 67 37.15 31.29 15.13
C SER A 67 35.91 31.13 16.01
N ARG A 68 35.34 29.92 15.98
CA ARG A 68 34.22 29.53 16.83
C ARG A 68 34.56 29.88 18.28
N LEU A 69 33.83 30.84 18.85
CA LEU A 69 33.71 30.91 20.30
C LEU A 69 32.99 29.62 20.72
N ASP A 70 33.70 28.86 21.54
CA ASP A 70 33.27 27.65 22.22
C ASP A 70 32.00 27.96 23.04
N THR A 71 30.84 27.86 22.39
CA THR A 71 29.57 27.97 23.08
C THR A 71 29.25 26.57 23.58
N GLN A 72 29.69 26.30 24.80
CA GLN A 72 29.37 25.10 25.55
C GLN A 72 27.85 25.09 25.80
N ILE A 73 27.10 24.52 24.86
CA ILE A 73 25.66 24.26 25.03
C ILE A 73 25.55 23.14 26.06
N VAL A 74 25.39 23.52 27.33
CA VAL A 74 24.97 22.61 28.39
C VAL A 74 23.58 22.13 28.02
N ALA A 75 23.47 20.87 27.60
CA ALA A 75 22.20 20.23 27.34
C ALA A 75 21.36 20.25 28.63
N PRO A 76 20.11 20.76 28.62
CA PRO A 76 19.24 20.68 29.78
C PRO A 76 18.95 19.21 30.09
N GLU A 77 19.45 18.73 31.22
CA GLU A 77 19.10 17.42 31.76
C GLU A 77 17.59 17.40 32.04
N LEU A 78 16.84 16.66 31.22
CA LEU A 78 15.43 16.42 31.48
C LEU A 78 15.28 15.66 32.80
N PRO A 79 14.38 16.09 33.71
CA PRO A 79 14.18 15.43 34.99
C PRO A 79 13.71 13.99 34.75
N ARG A 80 14.57 13.05 35.16
CA ARG A 80 14.34 11.61 35.12
C ARG A 80 13.14 11.29 36.02
N ARG A 81 11.94 11.35 35.44
CA ARG A 81 10.66 11.12 36.10
C ARG A 81 10.63 9.66 36.55
N ARG A 82 10.89 9.43 37.84
CA ARG A 82 10.83 8.12 38.49
C ARG A 82 9.40 7.62 38.40
N PHE A 83 9.14 6.79 37.40
CA PHE A 83 7.84 6.16 37.21
C PHE A 83 7.57 5.28 38.44
N PRO A 84 6.45 5.49 39.15
CA PRO A 84 6.16 4.77 40.39
C PRO A 84 5.98 3.27 40.12
N TRP A 85 7.00 2.48 40.46
CA TRP A 85 7.06 1.04 40.23
C TRP A 85 5.96 0.24 40.96
N TRP A 86 5.25 0.87 41.92
CA TRP A 86 4.14 0.26 42.65
C TRP A 86 2.84 0.10 41.83
N ILE A 87 2.75 0.65 40.61
CA ILE A 87 1.56 0.48 39.74
C ILE A 87 1.54 -0.90 39.06
N VAL A 88 2.71 -1.52 38.84
CA VAL A 88 2.83 -2.81 38.13
C VAL A 88 2.08 -3.98 38.82
N PRO A 89 2.14 -4.18 40.16
CA PRO A 89 1.42 -5.29 40.79
C PRO A 89 -0.11 -5.13 40.80
N VAL A 90 -0.63 -3.90 40.79
CA VAL A 90 -2.09 -3.67 40.81
C VAL A 90 -2.74 -4.06 39.48
N LEU A 91 -2.06 -3.78 38.37
CA LEU A 91 -2.56 -4.13 37.04
C LEU A 91 -2.56 -5.65 36.79
N LEU A 92 -1.58 -6.37 37.36
CA LEU A 92 -1.47 -7.83 37.21
C LEU A 92 -2.61 -8.59 37.92
N VAL A 93 -3.11 -8.09 39.06
CA VAL A 93 -4.22 -8.73 39.81
C VAL A 93 -5.56 -8.58 39.08
N VAL A 94 -5.78 -7.46 38.38
CA VAL A 94 -7.01 -7.23 37.60
C VAL A 94 -7.08 -8.16 36.39
N VAL A 95 -5.95 -8.41 35.71
CA VAL A 95 -5.90 -9.32 34.54
C VAL A 95 -6.15 -10.78 34.95
N ILE A 96 -5.64 -11.22 36.10
CA ILE A 96 -5.85 -12.61 36.58
C ILE A 96 -7.29 -12.81 37.10
N GLY A 97 -7.92 -11.78 37.66
CA GLY A 97 -9.29 -11.86 38.18
C GLY A 97 -10.36 -12.02 37.11
N VAL A 98 -10.14 -11.51 35.89
CA VAL A 98 -11.14 -11.54 34.81
C VAL A 98 -11.02 -12.80 33.93
N GLY A 99 -9.85 -13.45 33.88
CA GLY A 99 -9.63 -14.66 33.06
C GLY A 99 -10.25 -15.96 33.59
N ALA A 100 -10.83 -15.97 34.80
CA ALA A 100 -11.33 -17.19 35.44
C ALA A 100 -12.81 -17.51 35.18
N LEU A 101 -13.53 -16.73 34.34
CA LEU A 101 -15.00 -16.83 34.25
C LEU A 101 -15.59 -17.06 32.85
N THR A 102 -14.81 -17.52 31.87
CA THR A 102 -15.33 -17.91 30.55
C THR A 102 -14.71 -19.22 30.05
N LEU A 103 -15.17 -20.36 30.59
CA LEU A 103 -15.02 -21.66 29.94
C LEU A 103 -16.36 -22.08 29.33
N PRO A 104 -16.51 -22.12 27.99
CA PRO A 104 -17.45 -23.01 27.35
C PRO A 104 -16.73 -24.31 26.93
N SER A 105 -17.23 -25.40 27.48
CA SER A 105 -16.94 -26.77 27.06
C SER A 105 -17.41 -26.98 25.62
N VAL A 106 -16.48 -27.19 24.67
CA VAL A 106 -16.81 -27.77 23.36
C VAL A 106 -15.98 -29.03 23.16
N LEU A 107 -16.57 -30.13 23.60
CA LEU A 107 -16.19 -31.49 23.25
C LEU A 107 -16.91 -31.86 21.95
N GLY A 108 -16.14 -32.27 20.95
CA GLY A 108 -16.57 -33.27 19.97
C GLY A 108 -16.96 -32.76 18.58
N SER A 109 -16.14 -33.11 17.59
CA SER A 109 -16.57 -33.88 16.41
C SER A 109 -15.33 -34.20 15.55
N SER A 110 -14.82 -35.42 15.67
CA SER A 110 -13.85 -35.98 14.72
C SER A 110 -14.61 -36.48 13.50
N GLY A 111 -14.66 -35.68 12.45
CA GLY A 111 -15.15 -36.08 11.13
C GLY A 111 -13.98 -36.37 10.19
N ASP A 112 -13.65 -37.65 10.02
CA ASP A 112 -12.75 -38.13 8.97
C ASP A 112 -13.39 -37.92 7.58
N GLY A 113 -12.97 -36.86 6.90
CA GLY A 113 -13.28 -36.58 5.50
C GLY A 113 -12.10 -36.94 4.61
N SER A 114 -12.15 -38.10 3.97
CA SER A 114 -11.15 -38.59 3.01
C SER A 114 -11.13 -37.73 1.74
N PRO A 115 -9.99 -37.19 1.28
CA PRO A 115 -9.93 -36.51 -0.01
C PRO A 115 -9.89 -37.54 -1.16
N THR A 116 -10.93 -37.51 -1.99
CA THR A 116 -10.95 -38.20 -3.29
C THR A 116 -10.01 -37.48 -4.24
N SER A 117 -8.95 -38.18 -4.68
CA SER A 117 -8.03 -37.69 -5.71
C SER A 117 -8.71 -37.75 -7.08
N ASN A 118 -8.86 -36.58 -7.72
CA ASN A 118 -9.26 -36.52 -9.13
C ASN A 118 -8.01 -36.60 -10.02
N PRO A 119 -7.97 -37.46 -11.05
CA PRO A 119 -6.86 -37.52 -11.98
C PRO A 119 -6.84 -36.30 -12.92
N ALA A 120 -5.68 -35.67 -13.03
CA ALA A 120 -5.40 -34.54 -13.91
C ALA A 120 -5.52 -34.94 -15.40
N THR A 121 -6.26 -34.12 -16.16
CA THR A 121 -6.36 -34.23 -17.63
C THR A 121 -5.19 -33.46 -18.26
N PRO A 122 -4.41 -34.06 -19.17
CA PRO A 122 -3.32 -33.36 -19.86
C PRO A 122 -3.87 -32.37 -20.91
N VAL A 123 -3.49 -31.10 -20.79
CA VAL A 123 -3.74 -30.05 -21.78
C VAL A 123 -2.66 -30.11 -22.87
N PRO A 124 -3.02 -30.12 -24.17
CA PRO A 124 -2.04 -30.14 -25.25
C PRO A 124 -1.34 -28.79 -25.42
N ALA A 125 -0.01 -28.83 -25.56
CA ALA A 125 0.84 -27.69 -25.86
C ALA A 125 0.55 -27.14 -27.26
N ALA A 126 0.16 -25.87 -27.35
CA ALA A 126 0.07 -25.15 -28.61
C ALA A 126 1.41 -24.46 -28.90
N GLU A 127 2.03 -24.80 -30.04
CA GLU A 127 3.23 -24.15 -30.56
C GLU A 127 2.91 -22.71 -31.03
N THR A 128 3.52 -21.72 -30.38
CA THR A 128 3.46 -20.33 -30.80
C THR A 128 4.48 -20.07 -31.90
N LYS A 129 4.00 -19.84 -33.12
CA LYS A 129 4.80 -19.45 -34.28
C LYS A 129 5.18 -17.96 -34.19
N ILE A 130 6.46 -17.66 -33.98
CA ILE A 130 6.99 -16.30 -33.95
C ILE A 130 7.13 -15.79 -35.39
N VAL A 131 6.38 -14.75 -35.74
CA VAL A 131 6.52 -14.02 -37.01
C VAL A 131 7.31 -12.74 -36.74
N ILE A 132 8.52 -12.66 -37.29
CA ILE A 132 9.37 -11.47 -37.27
C ILE A 132 8.97 -10.60 -38.48
N ILE A 133 8.31 -9.46 -38.23
CA ILE A 133 8.03 -8.45 -39.27
C ILE A 133 8.98 -7.27 -39.07
N GLY A 134 9.70 -6.95 -40.15
CA GLY A 134 10.72 -5.91 -40.24
C GLY A 134 10.19 -4.50 -40.02
N GLY A 135 11.13 -3.64 -39.63
CA GLY A 135 10.89 -2.30 -39.11
C GLY A 135 10.29 -1.29 -40.08
N ASN A 136 9.69 -0.26 -39.47
CA ASN A 136 9.33 1.00 -40.09
C ASN A 136 9.49 2.14 -39.04
N PRO A 137 9.66 3.41 -39.46
CA PRO A 137 10.24 4.47 -38.65
C PRO A 137 9.34 4.91 -37.48
N VAL A 138 9.99 5.15 -36.34
CA VAL A 138 9.40 5.53 -35.06
C VAL A 138 8.72 6.89 -35.16
N LYS A 139 7.40 6.89 -35.30
CA LYS A 139 6.56 8.02 -34.86
C LYS A 139 6.46 7.93 -33.34
N THR A 140 6.81 9.00 -32.64
CA THR A 140 6.62 9.15 -31.20
C THR A 140 5.19 8.74 -30.85
N PRO A 141 4.96 7.66 -30.09
CA PRO A 141 3.62 7.25 -29.72
C PRO A 141 3.06 8.33 -28.80
N THR A 142 2.09 9.08 -29.29
CA THR A 142 1.15 9.80 -28.43
C THR A 142 0.45 8.72 -27.63
N SER A 143 0.92 8.48 -26.40
CA SER A 143 0.29 7.54 -25.48
C SER A 143 -1.18 7.91 -25.40
N PRO A 144 -2.11 7.00 -25.74
CA PRO A 144 -3.53 7.29 -25.59
C PRO A 144 -3.75 7.68 -24.13
N LEU A 145 -4.36 8.84 -23.93
CA LEU A 145 -4.84 9.25 -22.62
C LEU A 145 -5.79 8.14 -22.19
N ALA A 146 -5.41 7.37 -21.17
CA ALA A 146 -6.24 6.31 -20.64
C ALA A 146 -7.61 6.94 -20.33
N THR A 147 -8.63 6.53 -21.06
CA THR A 147 -9.99 6.99 -20.82
C THR A 147 -10.42 6.26 -19.57
N ASP A 148 -10.35 6.95 -18.43
CA ASP A 148 -10.92 6.49 -17.16
C ASP A 148 -12.38 6.16 -17.40
N THR A 149 -12.65 4.88 -17.63
CA THR A 149 -14.02 4.41 -17.72
C THR A 149 -14.51 4.38 -16.28
N PRO A 150 -15.55 5.15 -15.92
CA PRO A 150 -16.02 5.19 -14.55
C PRO A 150 -16.45 3.77 -14.16
N ILE A 151 -15.70 3.18 -13.21
CA ILE A 151 -16.05 1.89 -12.64
C ILE A 151 -17.37 2.11 -11.89
N SER A 152 -18.41 1.36 -12.22
CA SER A 152 -19.71 1.48 -11.55
C SER A 152 -19.69 0.69 -10.24
N PRO A 153 -20.47 1.10 -9.22
CA PRO A 153 -20.68 0.29 -8.02
C PRO A 153 -21.14 -1.12 -8.38
N ILE A 154 -20.68 -2.10 -7.61
CA ILE A 154 -21.06 -3.50 -7.78
C ILE A 154 -22.16 -3.82 -6.77
N THR A 155 -23.30 -4.27 -7.28
CA THR A 155 -24.38 -4.89 -6.52
C THR A 155 -24.47 -6.35 -6.92
N SER A 156 -24.61 -7.26 -5.96
CA SER A 156 -24.70 -8.69 -6.21
C SER A 156 -26.13 -9.14 -5.90
N ASP A 157 -26.72 -9.94 -6.79
CA ASP A 157 -28.04 -10.53 -6.56
C ASP A 157 -28.03 -11.45 -5.32
N ALA A 158 -26.86 -12.00 -4.96
CA ALA A 158 -26.66 -12.79 -3.75
C ALA A 158 -26.63 -11.93 -2.47
N CYS A 159 -26.44 -10.61 -2.61
CA CYS A 159 -26.28 -9.66 -1.52
C CYS A 159 -27.24 -8.48 -1.67
N PRO A 160 -28.57 -8.71 -1.69
CA PRO A 160 -29.53 -7.63 -1.89
C PRO A 160 -29.37 -6.57 -0.80
N GLY A 161 -29.31 -5.30 -1.19
CA GLY A 161 -29.16 -4.18 -0.26
C GLY A 161 -27.72 -3.86 0.17
N ILE A 162 -26.72 -4.68 -0.15
CA ILE A 162 -25.31 -4.32 0.06
C ILE A 162 -24.73 -3.80 -1.25
N THR A 163 -23.96 -2.71 -1.17
CA THR A 163 -23.31 -2.10 -2.34
C THR A 163 -21.83 -1.92 -2.08
N LEU A 164 -20.99 -2.39 -3.02
CA LEU A 164 -19.55 -2.19 -2.98
C LEU A 164 -19.18 -1.10 -3.99
N HIS A 165 -18.69 0.04 -3.50
CA HIS A 165 -18.27 1.16 -4.34
C HIS A 165 -16.87 0.93 -4.92
N PRO A 166 -16.54 1.55 -6.06
CA PRO A 166 -15.20 1.50 -6.64
C PRO A 166 -14.11 1.96 -5.65
N PRO A 167 -12.89 1.42 -5.77
CA PRO A 167 -11.80 1.82 -4.89
C PRO A 167 -11.40 3.28 -5.10
N ALA A 168 -11.09 3.96 -4.00
CA ALA A 168 -10.35 5.20 -3.99
C ALA A 168 -8.89 4.95 -3.61
N ILE A 169 -7.97 5.63 -4.29
CA ILE A 169 -6.52 5.45 -4.08
C ILE A 169 -5.91 6.75 -3.54
N GLU A 170 -5.11 6.59 -2.50
CA GLU A 170 -4.45 7.69 -1.81
C GLU A 170 -3.03 7.27 -1.40
N GLY A 171 -2.05 7.57 -2.25
CA GLY A 171 -0.66 7.18 -2.03
C GLY A 171 -0.51 5.66 -2.07
N ASN A 172 -0.18 5.05 -0.93
CA ASN A 172 -0.05 3.60 -0.76
C ASN A 172 -1.30 2.93 -0.16
N TYR A 173 -2.41 3.68 -0.04
CA TYR A 173 -3.69 3.15 0.40
C TYR A 173 -4.64 2.95 -0.77
N VAL A 174 -5.40 1.87 -0.72
CA VAL A 174 -6.62 1.66 -1.52
C VAL A 174 -7.79 1.44 -0.56
N LYS A 175 -8.93 2.06 -0.84
CA LYS A 175 -10.09 2.09 0.05
C LYS A 175 -11.36 1.77 -0.73
N TRP A 176 -12.12 0.78 -0.29
CA TRP A 176 -13.47 0.51 -0.77
C TRP A 176 -14.50 1.00 0.25
N ILE A 177 -15.64 1.50 -0.24
CA ILE A 177 -16.79 1.77 0.62
C ILE A 177 -17.76 0.61 0.45
N VAL A 178 -18.17 0.01 1.57
CA VAL A 178 -19.22 -1.01 1.63
C VAL A 178 -20.43 -0.35 2.29
N ASP A 179 -21.51 -0.20 1.53
CA ASP A 179 -22.76 0.39 2.02
C ASP A 179 -23.76 -0.71 2.37
N ASN A 180 -24.21 -0.73 3.62
CA ASN A 180 -25.30 -1.60 4.06
C ASN A 180 -26.63 -0.85 3.97
N GLY A 181 -27.30 -0.96 2.83
CA GLY A 181 -28.64 -0.40 2.62
C GLY A 181 -29.78 -1.24 3.20
N ARG A 182 -29.49 -2.22 4.06
CA ARG A 182 -30.50 -3.02 4.78
C ARG A 182 -30.88 -2.36 6.10
N ASP A 183 -32.01 -2.80 6.65
CA ASP A 183 -32.51 -2.42 7.98
C ASP A 183 -31.96 -3.31 9.11
N ASP A 184 -31.15 -4.31 8.78
CA ASP A 184 -30.45 -5.20 9.70
C ASP A 184 -28.92 -5.03 9.67
N THR A 185 -28.31 -5.52 10.75
CA THR A 185 -26.86 -5.56 10.91
C THR A 185 -26.29 -6.71 10.09
N VAL A 186 -25.17 -6.48 9.42
CA VAL A 186 -24.48 -7.51 8.62
C VAL A 186 -23.09 -7.77 9.18
N GLU A 187 -22.77 -9.03 9.44
CA GLU A 187 -21.42 -9.45 9.83
C GLU A 187 -20.58 -9.80 8.60
N ILE A 188 -19.34 -9.28 8.53
CA ILE A 188 -18.33 -9.72 7.57
C ILE A 188 -17.63 -10.94 8.16
N LEU A 189 -17.79 -12.08 7.50
CA LEU A 189 -17.18 -13.34 7.91
C LEU A 189 -15.75 -13.47 7.39
N ASP A 190 -15.48 -12.94 6.19
CA ASP A 190 -14.19 -13.07 5.54
C ASP A 190 -13.94 -11.95 4.53
N VAL A 191 -12.68 -11.59 4.35
CA VAL A 191 -12.19 -10.66 3.33
C VAL A 191 -10.93 -11.28 2.77
N GLN A 192 -10.88 -11.46 1.47
CA GLN A 192 -9.70 -11.99 0.78
C GLN A 192 -9.31 -11.05 -0.35
N LEU A 193 -8.05 -10.65 -0.38
CA LEU A 193 -7.47 -9.95 -1.52
C LEU A 193 -6.71 -10.98 -2.35
N MET A 194 -7.39 -11.51 -3.37
CA MET A 194 -6.90 -12.62 -4.19
C MET A 194 -5.82 -12.18 -5.17
N ALA A 195 -5.86 -10.92 -5.63
CA ALA A 195 -4.81 -10.35 -6.47
C ALA A 195 -4.69 -8.84 -6.25
N TRP A 196 -3.49 -8.31 -6.47
CA TRP A 196 -3.23 -6.88 -6.54
C TRP A 196 -2.05 -6.60 -7.48
N PRO A 197 -1.86 -5.34 -7.91
CA PRO A 197 -0.75 -4.99 -8.78
C PRO A 197 0.60 -5.24 -8.11
N ALA A 198 1.50 -5.97 -8.78
CA ALA A 198 2.83 -6.26 -8.26
C ALA A 198 3.65 -4.99 -7.91
N GLY A 199 3.35 -3.87 -8.60
CA GLY A 199 3.96 -2.56 -8.33
C GLY A 199 3.58 -1.94 -6.99
N ASN A 200 2.58 -2.47 -6.29
CA ASN A 200 2.21 -2.02 -4.95
C ASN A 200 3.16 -2.57 -3.88
N GLY A 201 3.90 -3.64 -4.17
CA GLY A 201 4.67 -4.40 -3.19
C GLY A 201 3.76 -5.31 -2.37
N GLY A 202 4.19 -5.65 -1.15
CA GLY A 202 3.37 -6.43 -0.24
C GLY A 202 2.35 -5.57 0.50
N LEU A 203 1.32 -6.25 0.96
CA LEU A 203 0.31 -5.70 1.87
C LEU A 203 0.91 -5.59 3.28
N GLU A 204 0.76 -4.43 3.90
CA GLU A 204 1.25 -4.15 5.26
C GLU A 204 0.12 -4.18 6.29
N GLU A 205 -1.03 -3.58 5.95
CA GLU A 205 -2.15 -3.39 6.88
C GLU A 205 -3.50 -3.54 6.18
N VAL A 206 -4.50 -4.08 6.87
CA VAL A 206 -5.92 -4.02 6.50
C VAL A 206 -6.71 -3.34 7.60
N TRP A 207 -7.61 -2.45 7.21
CA TRP A 207 -8.42 -1.61 8.09
C TRP A 207 -9.91 -1.75 7.80
N LEU A 208 -10.72 -1.79 8.85
CA LEU A 208 -12.17 -1.57 8.78
C LEU A 208 -12.49 -0.26 9.49
N ASN A 209 -12.93 0.75 8.74
CA ASN A 209 -13.03 2.14 9.17
C ASN A 209 -11.69 2.66 9.71
N ASN A 210 -11.59 2.77 11.03
CA ASN A 210 -10.42 3.24 11.77
C ASN A 210 -9.83 2.15 12.67
N THR A 211 -10.28 0.91 12.49
CA THR A 211 -9.83 -0.27 13.25
C THR A 211 -8.89 -1.08 12.38
N LEU A 212 -7.66 -1.30 12.86
CA LEU A 212 -6.70 -2.22 12.25
C LEU A 212 -7.20 -3.65 12.51
N ILE A 213 -7.45 -4.39 11.44
CA ILE A 213 -8.03 -5.75 11.50
C ILE A 213 -7.01 -6.82 11.09
N TRP A 214 -5.94 -6.43 10.40
CA TRP A 214 -4.79 -7.28 10.08
C TRP A 214 -3.53 -6.43 9.89
N GLU A 215 -2.38 -6.97 10.31
CA GLU A 215 -1.04 -6.40 10.12
C GLU A 215 -0.06 -7.54 9.80
N GLY A 216 0.80 -7.36 8.79
CA GLY A 216 1.74 -8.40 8.38
C GLY A 216 2.95 -7.89 7.61
N GLU A 217 4.04 -8.64 7.70
CA GLU A 217 5.24 -8.43 6.88
C GLU A 217 5.11 -9.21 5.57
N TYR A 218 4.43 -8.65 4.56
CA TYR A 218 4.51 -9.08 3.16
C TYR A 218 4.14 -10.55 2.92
N GLU A 219 2.89 -10.92 3.09
CA GLU A 219 2.44 -12.23 2.60
C GLU A 219 2.10 -12.16 1.10
N GLU A 220 2.83 -12.92 0.27
CA GLU A 220 2.49 -13.14 -1.15
C GLU A 220 1.23 -14.03 -1.31
N GLU A 221 0.84 -14.75 -0.25
CA GLU A 221 -0.29 -15.67 -0.25
C GLU A 221 -1.39 -15.09 0.67
N GLY A 222 -2.32 -14.32 0.10
CA GLY A 222 -3.33 -13.49 0.78
C GLY A 222 -4.36 -14.20 1.67
N ILE A 223 -3.91 -14.92 2.71
CA ILE A 223 -4.76 -15.47 3.76
C ILE A 223 -4.60 -14.61 5.02
N PHE A 224 -5.54 -13.69 5.23
CA PHE A 224 -5.51 -12.82 6.41
C PHE A 224 -6.01 -13.57 7.64
N ARG A 225 -5.21 -13.56 8.70
CA ARG A 225 -5.69 -13.93 10.04
C ARG A 225 -6.09 -12.67 10.77
N TRP A 226 -7.39 -12.48 10.95
CA TRP A 226 -7.94 -11.36 11.70
C TRP A 226 -7.32 -11.24 13.09
N LEU A 227 -7.04 -10.02 13.52
CA LEU A 227 -6.66 -9.74 14.89
C LEU A 227 -7.80 -10.14 15.83
N GLU A 228 -7.47 -10.84 16.92
CA GLU A 228 -8.45 -11.31 17.89
C GLU A 228 -9.21 -10.12 18.49
N GLY A 229 -10.56 -10.18 18.44
CA GLY A 229 -11.43 -9.11 18.92
C GLY A 229 -11.75 -8.01 17.91
N ALA A 230 -11.34 -8.14 16.64
CA ALA A 230 -11.86 -7.29 15.58
C ALA A 230 -13.37 -7.54 15.37
N GLU A 231 -14.20 -6.56 15.70
CA GLU A 231 -15.63 -6.59 15.38
C GLU A 231 -15.83 -6.22 13.91
N LEU A 232 -16.20 -7.21 13.10
CA LEU A 232 -16.40 -7.06 11.66
C LEU A 232 -17.89 -6.87 11.34
N VAL A 233 -18.51 -5.86 11.94
CA VAL A 233 -19.96 -5.66 11.90
C VAL A 233 -20.31 -4.34 11.21
N ILE A 234 -21.28 -4.38 10.28
CA ILE A 234 -21.80 -3.21 9.56
C ILE A 234 -23.21 -2.92 10.06
N ALA A 235 -23.40 -1.76 10.70
CA ALA A 235 -24.70 -1.35 11.20
C ALA A 235 -25.69 -1.04 10.04
N PRO A 236 -27.00 -1.12 10.28
CA PRO A 236 -28.02 -0.79 9.28
C PRO A 236 -27.85 0.63 8.73
N GLU A 237 -28.05 0.80 7.42
CA GLU A 237 -27.99 2.09 6.72
C GLU A 237 -26.67 2.87 6.94
N THR A 238 -25.57 2.17 7.24
CA THR A 238 -24.27 2.80 7.44
C THR A 238 -23.22 2.29 6.45
N PRO A 239 -22.49 3.21 5.79
CA PRO A 239 -21.33 2.84 5.02
C PRO A 239 -20.13 2.62 5.95
N ILE A 240 -19.30 1.64 5.58
CA ILE A 240 -17.99 1.42 6.19
C ILE A 240 -16.89 1.51 5.14
N VAL A 241 -15.66 1.76 5.58
CA VAL A 241 -14.48 1.84 4.72
C VAL A 241 -13.61 0.61 4.94
N LEU A 242 -13.41 -0.19 3.90
CA LEU A 242 -12.42 -1.27 3.89
C LEU A 242 -11.14 -0.74 3.24
N GLY A 243 -10.06 -0.65 4.01
CA GLY A 243 -8.79 -0.07 3.58
C GLY A 243 -7.66 -1.10 3.54
N PHE A 244 -6.81 -1.02 2.52
CA PHE A 244 -5.59 -1.82 2.39
C PHE A 244 -4.41 -0.88 2.20
N LYS A 245 -3.34 -1.10 2.95
CA LYS A 245 -2.10 -0.34 2.86
C LYS A 245 -1.01 -1.23 2.30
N PHE A 246 -0.32 -0.75 1.28
CA PHE A 246 0.80 -1.44 0.67
C PHE A 246 2.14 -0.75 0.95
N HIS A 247 3.24 -1.42 0.63
CA HIS A 247 4.57 -0.85 0.73
C HIS A 247 4.77 0.39 -0.13
N TRP A 248 4.29 0.28 -1.37
CA TRP A 248 4.50 1.26 -2.42
C TRP A 248 3.16 1.85 -2.84
N ALA A 249 3.22 2.84 -3.73
CA ALA A 249 2.03 3.49 -4.24
C ALA A 249 1.06 2.46 -4.85
N ALA A 250 -0.20 2.53 -4.44
CA ALA A 250 -1.26 1.67 -4.93
C ALA A 250 -1.58 2.01 -6.39
N GLY A 251 -1.55 1.00 -7.27
CA GLY A 251 -1.95 1.12 -8.68
C GLY A 251 -3.46 1.32 -8.83
N LEU A 252 -3.92 1.83 -9.98
CA LEU A 252 -5.33 2.15 -10.21
C LEU A 252 -6.24 0.93 -10.44
N MET A 253 -5.65 -0.20 -10.79
CA MET A 253 -6.36 -1.37 -11.33
C MET A 253 -5.47 -2.62 -11.24
N GLY A 254 -6.08 -3.80 -11.29
CA GLY A 254 -5.46 -5.11 -11.06
C GLY A 254 -5.78 -5.72 -9.70
N TYR A 255 -6.83 -5.26 -9.02
CA TYR A 255 -7.28 -5.83 -7.75
C TYR A 255 -8.34 -6.89 -7.98
N GLU A 256 -8.25 -7.97 -7.23
CA GLU A 256 -9.28 -9.00 -7.16
C GLU A 256 -9.56 -9.29 -5.70
N MET A 257 -10.82 -9.13 -5.29
CA MET A 257 -11.23 -9.21 -3.89
C MET A 257 -12.50 -10.04 -3.75
N SER A 258 -12.56 -10.82 -2.67
CA SER A 258 -13.76 -11.47 -2.18
C SER A 258 -14.11 -10.96 -0.78
N ILE A 259 -15.37 -10.66 -0.52
CA ILE A 259 -15.89 -10.33 0.82
C ILE A 259 -17.08 -11.23 1.08
N ALA A 260 -17.01 -12.06 2.13
CA ALA A 260 -18.11 -12.90 2.57
C ALA A 260 -18.80 -12.27 3.78
N PHE A 261 -20.12 -12.29 3.75
CA PHE A 261 -20.99 -11.81 4.82
C PHE A 261 -21.79 -12.97 5.41
N ASP A 262 -22.43 -12.71 6.54
CA ASP A 262 -23.47 -13.58 7.07
C ASP A 262 -24.61 -13.81 6.06
N ALA A 263 -25.48 -14.78 6.39
CA ALA A 263 -26.55 -15.27 5.51
C ALA A 263 -26.09 -15.86 4.16
N GLY A 264 -24.79 -16.13 3.99
CA GLY A 264 -24.24 -16.80 2.79
C GLY A 264 -24.09 -15.88 1.58
N CYS A 265 -24.09 -14.56 1.80
CA CYS A 265 -23.84 -13.56 0.77
C CYS A 265 -22.32 -13.36 0.59
N ALA A 266 -21.85 -13.21 -0.65
CA ALA A 266 -20.49 -12.80 -0.94
C ALA A 266 -20.41 -11.83 -2.14
N PHE A 267 -19.48 -10.88 -2.07
CA PHE A 267 -19.03 -10.09 -3.22
C PHE A 267 -17.73 -10.66 -3.75
N GLU A 268 -17.67 -10.88 -5.06
CA GLU A 268 -16.43 -11.13 -5.78
C GLU A 268 -16.32 -10.10 -6.89
N GLY A 269 -15.17 -9.45 -7.00
CA GLY A 269 -14.96 -8.39 -7.99
C GLY A 269 -13.52 -8.28 -8.46
N LYS A 270 -13.38 -7.69 -9.65
CA LYS A 270 -12.10 -7.29 -10.23
C LYS A 270 -12.16 -5.80 -10.58
N TRP A 271 -11.13 -5.06 -10.22
CA TRP A 271 -11.00 -3.61 -10.45
C TRP A 271 -9.67 -3.33 -11.13
#